data_AF-A0A6I9NAY5-F1
#
_entry.id   AF-A0A6I9NAY5-F1
#
_cell.length_a   1.000
_cell.length_b   1.000
_cell.length_c   1.000
_cell.angle_alpha   90.00
_cell.angle_beta   90.00
_cell.angle_gamma   90.00
#
_symmetry.space_group_name_H-M   'P 1'
#
loop_
_entity.id
_entity.type
_entity.pdbx_description
1 polymer ?
#
loop_
_entity_poly.entity_id
_entity_poly.type
_entity_poly.pdbx_seq_one_letter_code
_entity_poly.pdbx_strand_id
1 'polypeptide(L)'
;MNEEMTKSEEQHLSLQKALQQCELVQNMIDISISSLEGLRTKCATSNDLTQKEIRTLEGKLVKYFSRQLSCKCKVALEERSVELEDFPRLGHWFRIVNLRKEVTQEMSPGEVTLEGLLELSEEQVCELLQKFGANEEECARLNASLSCLRKAHQLGEGPRRNTQISSHRYTHYHSNI
;
A
#
# COMPACT_ATOMS: atom_id res chain seq x y z
N MET A 1 -15.07 -10.87 33.85
CA MET A 1 -15.10 -11.80 32.70
C MET A 1 -15.85 -11.23 31.49
N ASN A 2 -16.22 -9.93 31.48
CA ASN A 2 -17.10 -9.35 30.44
C ASN A 2 -16.41 -8.30 29.55
N GLU A 3 -15.20 -7.84 29.91
CA GLU A 3 -14.44 -6.85 29.12
C GLU A 3 -13.55 -7.50 28.03
N GLU A 4 -13.13 -8.77 28.19
CA GLU A 4 -12.34 -9.46 27.16
C GLU A 4 -13.18 -9.94 25.98
N MET A 5 -14.44 -10.35 26.21
CA MET A 5 -15.32 -10.82 25.13
C MET A 5 -15.75 -9.70 24.18
N THR A 6 -16.05 -8.50 24.70
CA THR A 6 -16.47 -7.36 23.87
C THR A 6 -15.33 -6.80 23.03
N LYS A 7 -14.11 -6.80 23.58
CA LYS A 7 -12.90 -6.38 22.86
C LYS A 7 -12.61 -7.29 21.66
N SER A 8 -12.73 -8.61 21.86
CA SER A 8 -12.50 -9.59 20.80
C SER A 8 -13.54 -9.51 19.67
N GLU A 9 -14.81 -9.22 20.00
CA GLU A 9 -15.88 -9.01 19.00
C GLU A 9 -15.72 -7.71 18.20
N GLU A 10 -15.37 -6.60 18.86
CA GLU A 10 -15.09 -5.32 18.19
C GLU A 10 -13.84 -5.41 17.29
N GLN A 11 -12.81 -6.13 17.74
CA GLN A 11 -11.59 -6.39 16.98
C GLN A 11 -11.86 -7.28 15.75
N HIS A 12 -12.60 -8.37 15.91
CA HIS A 12 -12.99 -9.24 14.81
C HIS A 12 -13.82 -8.49 13.75
N LEU A 13 -14.74 -7.62 14.18
CA LEU A 13 -15.51 -6.78 13.28
C LEU A 13 -14.63 -5.76 12.52
N SER A 14 -13.55 -5.28 13.13
CA SER A 14 -12.61 -4.35 12.50
C SER A 14 -11.78 -5.02 11.39
N LEU A 15 -11.29 -6.25 11.62
CA LEU A 15 -10.60 -7.06 10.63
C LEU A 15 -11.51 -7.37 9.44
N GLN A 16 -12.74 -7.82 9.69
CA GLN A 16 -13.70 -8.14 8.63
C GLN A 16 -14.01 -6.93 7.75
N LYS A 17 -14.18 -5.75 8.35
CA LYS A 17 -14.38 -4.50 7.62
C LYS A 17 -13.15 -4.12 6.78
N ALA A 18 -11.94 -4.29 7.33
CA ALA A 18 -10.71 -4.01 6.61
C ALA A 18 -10.54 -4.94 5.39
N LEU A 19 -10.79 -6.24 5.57
CA LEU A 19 -10.78 -7.25 4.50
C LEU A 19 -11.78 -6.92 3.39
N GLN A 20 -13.05 -6.68 3.73
CA GLN A 20 -14.07 -6.30 2.75
C GLN A 20 -13.69 -5.02 1.98
N GLN A 21 -13.09 -4.04 2.66
CA GLN A 21 -12.58 -2.84 1.98
C GLN A 21 -11.41 -3.17 1.05
N CYS A 22 -10.47 -4.03 1.46
CA CYS A 22 -9.36 -4.45 0.61
C CYS A 22 -9.84 -5.21 -0.63
N GLU A 23 -10.82 -6.10 -0.49
CA GLU A 23 -11.43 -6.85 -1.61
C GLU A 23 -12.16 -5.95 -2.60
N LEU A 24 -12.99 -5.02 -2.10
CA LEU A 24 -13.68 -4.04 -2.95
C LEU A 24 -12.68 -3.20 -3.72
N VAL A 25 -11.61 -2.75 -3.05
CA VAL A 25 -10.53 -2.00 -3.69
C VAL A 25 -9.75 -2.88 -4.67
N GLN A 26 -9.55 -4.17 -4.39
CA GLN A 26 -8.90 -5.11 -5.31
C GLN A 26 -9.68 -5.26 -6.61
N ASN A 27 -11.01 -5.42 -6.54
CA ASN A 27 -11.86 -5.48 -7.73
C ASN A 27 -11.71 -4.22 -8.59
N MET A 28 -11.65 -3.05 -7.96
CA MET A 28 -11.41 -1.79 -8.66
C MET A 28 -10.01 -1.72 -9.30
N ILE A 29 -9.00 -2.27 -8.63
CA ILE A 29 -7.63 -2.41 -9.17
C ILE A 29 -7.64 -3.31 -10.40
N ASP A 30 -8.26 -4.48 -10.35
CA ASP A 30 -8.23 -5.48 -11.42
C ASP A 30 -8.90 -4.94 -12.70
N ILE A 31 -10.05 -4.28 -12.55
CA ILE A 31 -10.76 -3.62 -13.67
C ILE A 31 -9.89 -2.48 -14.25
N SER A 32 -9.29 -1.67 -13.39
CA SER A 32 -8.50 -0.51 -13.80
C SER A 32 -7.18 -0.92 -14.47
N ILE A 33 -6.53 -2.00 -14.02
CA ILE A 33 -5.33 -2.58 -14.66
C ILE A 33 -5.69 -3.12 -16.04
N SER A 34 -6.78 -3.87 -16.16
CA SER A 34 -7.24 -4.40 -17.46
C SER A 34 -7.49 -3.27 -18.46
N SER A 35 -8.07 -2.16 -18.00
CA SER A 35 -8.29 -0.96 -18.81
C SER A 35 -6.98 -0.27 -19.21
N LEU A 36 -6.04 -0.15 -18.26
CA LEU A 36 -4.72 0.45 -18.47
C LEU A 36 -3.88 -0.35 -19.49
N GLU A 37 -3.87 -1.67 -19.38
CA GLU A 37 -3.21 -2.56 -20.34
C GLU A 37 -3.85 -2.45 -21.73
N GLY A 38 -5.19 -2.35 -21.78
CA GLY A 38 -5.93 -2.08 -23.00
C GLY A 38 -5.49 -0.79 -23.70
N LEU A 39 -5.37 0.31 -22.95
CA LEU A 39 -4.90 1.59 -23.49
C LEU A 39 -3.46 1.51 -24.01
N ARG A 40 -2.58 0.78 -23.32
CA ARG A 40 -1.17 0.63 -23.71
C ARG A 40 -0.96 -0.25 -24.94
N THR A 41 -1.85 -1.22 -25.17
CA THR A 41 -1.69 -2.21 -26.25
C THR A 41 -2.56 -1.94 -27.48
N LYS A 42 -3.76 -1.37 -27.29
CA LYS A 42 -4.76 -1.21 -28.36
C LYS A 42 -4.84 0.21 -28.91
N CYS A 43 -4.37 1.21 -28.18
CA CYS A 43 -4.42 2.60 -28.59
C CYS A 43 -3.04 3.13 -28.99
N ALA A 44 -3.00 4.14 -29.85
CA ALA A 44 -1.77 4.84 -30.18
C ALA A 44 -1.27 5.60 -28.94
N THR A 45 -0.30 5.02 -28.23
CA THR A 45 0.28 5.62 -27.02
C THR A 45 1.03 6.92 -27.29
N SER A 46 1.28 7.30 -28.55
CA SER A 46 1.79 8.62 -28.91
C SER A 46 0.73 9.72 -28.90
N ASN A 47 -0.56 9.38 -28.78
CA ASN A 47 -1.65 10.35 -28.69
C ASN A 47 -1.72 10.96 -27.27
N ASP A 48 -1.69 12.28 -27.19
CA ASP A 48 -1.78 13.04 -25.95
C ASP A 48 -3.01 12.68 -25.11
N LEU A 49 -4.16 12.40 -25.76
CA LEU A 49 -5.37 12.00 -25.05
C LEU A 49 -5.18 10.64 -24.37
N THR A 50 -4.64 9.66 -25.08
CA THR A 50 -4.36 8.31 -24.54
C THR A 50 -3.32 8.39 -23.41
N GLN A 51 -2.28 9.20 -23.56
CA GLN A 51 -1.29 9.43 -22.48
C GLN A 51 -1.91 10.07 -21.24
N LYS A 52 -2.83 11.02 -21.42
CA LYS A 52 -3.56 11.64 -20.31
C LYS A 52 -4.45 10.63 -19.58
N GLU A 53 -5.12 9.74 -20.30
CA GLU A 53 -5.94 8.67 -19.71
C GLU A 53 -5.08 7.65 -18.96
N ILE A 54 -3.95 7.23 -19.53
CA ILE A 54 -2.95 6.36 -18.88
C ILE A 54 -2.51 6.96 -17.54
N ARG A 55 -2.02 8.22 -17.55
CA ARG A 55 -1.59 8.93 -16.33
C ARG A 55 -2.71 9.06 -15.30
N THR A 56 -3.95 9.27 -15.77
CA THR A 56 -5.13 9.37 -14.89
C THR A 56 -5.44 8.04 -14.22
N LEU A 57 -5.37 6.92 -14.96
CA LEU A 57 -5.59 5.59 -14.41
C LEU A 57 -4.46 5.18 -13.45
N GLU A 58 -3.20 5.44 -13.81
CA GLU A 58 -2.05 5.21 -12.92
C GLU A 58 -2.23 5.95 -11.59
N GLY A 59 -2.59 7.24 -11.62
CA GLY A 59 -2.85 8.01 -10.41
C GLY A 59 -4.02 7.48 -9.57
N LYS A 60 -5.08 6.95 -10.19
CA LYS A 60 -6.18 6.27 -9.47
C LYS A 60 -5.70 4.99 -8.81
N LEU A 61 -4.91 4.19 -9.52
CA LEU A 61 -4.36 2.93 -9.03
C LEU A 61 -3.43 3.15 -7.83
N VAL A 62 -2.57 4.18 -7.84
CA VAL A 62 -1.76 4.56 -6.67
C VAL A 62 -2.62 4.81 -5.43
N LYS A 63 -3.77 5.49 -5.59
CA LYS A 63 -4.70 5.75 -4.48
C LYS A 63 -5.35 4.46 -3.95
N TYR A 64 -5.67 3.51 -4.83
CA TYR A 64 -6.22 2.22 -4.41
C TYR A 64 -5.20 1.40 -3.62
N PHE A 65 -3.95 1.32 -4.08
CA PHE A 65 -2.86 0.66 -3.35
C PHE A 65 -2.61 1.32 -2.00
N SER A 66 -2.56 2.65 -1.96
CA SER A 66 -2.44 3.40 -0.70
C SER A 66 -3.57 3.06 0.27
N ARG A 67 -4.80 2.88 -0.23
CA ARG A 67 -5.96 2.54 0.60
C ARG A 67 -5.90 1.10 1.13
N GLN A 68 -5.43 0.14 0.33
CA GLN A 68 -5.18 -1.23 0.80
C GLN A 68 -4.13 -1.24 1.93
N LEU A 69 -3.01 -0.54 1.74
CA LEU A 69 -1.99 -0.39 2.78
C LEU A 69 -2.55 0.25 4.05
N SER A 70 -3.35 1.33 3.93
CA SER A 70 -3.98 1.95 5.09
C SER A 70 -5.01 1.05 5.78
N CYS A 71 -5.74 0.21 5.06
CA CYS A 71 -6.64 -0.78 5.66
C CYS A 71 -5.85 -1.84 6.43
N LYS A 72 -4.75 -2.34 5.85
CA LYS A 72 -3.85 -3.30 6.49
C LYS A 72 -3.20 -2.73 7.75
N CYS A 73 -2.74 -1.48 7.73
CA CYS A 73 -2.14 -0.80 8.89
C CYS A 73 -3.12 -0.54 10.05
N LYS A 74 -4.43 -0.49 9.79
CA LYS A 74 -5.46 -0.30 10.84
C LYS A 74 -5.69 -1.54 11.69
N VAL A 75 -5.33 -2.72 11.17
CA VAL A 75 -5.44 -3.99 11.88
C VAL A 75 -4.09 -4.31 12.51
N ALA A 76 -4.09 -4.67 13.80
CA ALA A 76 -2.89 -5.07 14.53
C ALA A 76 -2.23 -6.28 13.86
N LEU A 77 -0.89 -6.33 13.83
CA LEU A 77 -0.13 -7.37 13.13
C LEU A 77 -0.54 -8.79 13.56
N GLU A 78 -0.83 -8.95 14.84
CA GLU A 78 -1.20 -10.21 15.48
C GLU A 78 -2.60 -10.69 15.07
N GLU A 79 -3.43 -9.79 14.53
CA GLU A 79 -4.83 -10.04 14.16
C GLU A 79 -5.03 -10.13 12.65
N ARG A 80 -3.99 -9.93 11.84
CA ARG A 80 -4.11 -9.97 10.38
C ARG A 80 -4.29 -11.41 9.90
N SER A 81 -5.32 -11.63 9.07
CA SER A 81 -5.47 -12.90 8.38
C SER A 81 -4.46 -13.02 7.23
N VAL A 82 -4.23 -14.25 6.79
CA VAL A 82 -3.42 -14.52 5.59
C VAL A 82 -3.96 -13.81 4.34
N GLU A 83 -5.28 -13.61 4.25
CA GLU A 83 -5.89 -12.90 3.12
C GLU A 83 -5.60 -11.40 3.17
N LEU A 84 -5.52 -10.80 4.37
CA LEU A 84 -5.18 -9.39 4.52
C LEU A 84 -3.69 -9.15 4.23
N GLU A 85 -2.84 -10.11 4.58
CA GLU A 85 -1.40 -10.06 4.29
C GLU A 85 -1.09 -10.17 2.79
N ASP A 86 -1.93 -10.86 2.03
CA ASP A 86 -1.87 -10.95 0.57
C ASP A 86 -2.09 -9.61 -0.15
N PHE A 87 -2.60 -8.60 0.56
CA PHE A 87 -2.74 -7.24 0.04
C PHE A 87 -1.64 -6.32 0.56
N PRO A 88 -1.20 -5.34 -0.25
CA PRO A 88 -1.46 -5.18 -1.68
C PRO A 88 -0.64 -6.14 -2.56
N ARG A 89 -1.22 -6.61 -3.67
CA ARG A 89 -0.55 -7.57 -4.57
C ARG A 89 0.57 -6.91 -5.37
N LEU A 90 1.82 -7.26 -5.07
CA LEU A 90 3.01 -6.69 -5.74
C LEU A 90 2.99 -6.89 -7.26
N GLY A 91 2.55 -8.05 -7.74
CA GLY A 91 2.46 -8.31 -9.18
C GLY A 91 1.54 -7.33 -9.92
N HIS A 92 0.49 -6.82 -9.27
CA HIS A 92 -0.37 -5.79 -9.83
C HIS A 92 0.33 -4.43 -9.86
N TRP A 93 1.14 -4.11 -8.84
CA TRP A 93 1.94 -2.90 -8.81
C TRP A 93 2.91 -2.80 -10.00
N PHE A 94 3.64 -3.88 -10.28
CA PHE A 94 4.59 -3.88 -11.41
C PHE A 94 3.91 -3.69 -12.77
N ARG A 95 2.70 -4.22 -12.95
CA ARG A 95 1.89 -3.97 -14.16
C ARG A 95 1.51 -2.50 -14.29
N ILE A 96 1.20 -1.83 -13.18
CA ILE A 96 0.89 -0.39 -13.18
C ILE A 96 2.12 0.42 -13.58
N VAL A 97 3.29 0.11 -13.02
CA VAL A 97 4.56 0.79 -13.36
C VAL A 97 5.04 0.46 -14.79
N ASN A 98 4.45 -0.56 -15.42
CA ASN A 98 4.80 -1.05 -16.74
C ASN A 98 6.24 -1.60 -16.79
N LEU A 99 6.60 -2.43 -15.81
CA LEU A 99 7.84 -3.18 -15.82
C LEU A 99 7.73 -4.36 -16.78
N ARG A 100 8.86 -4.73 -17.40
CA ARG A 100 8.95 -5.89 -18.28
C ARG A 100 8.74 -7.20 -17.52
N LYS A 101 8.14 -8.18 -18.20
CA LYS A 101 7.76 -9.46 -17.58
C LYS A 101 8.98 -10.20 -17.04
N GLU A 102 10.09 -10.12 -17.76
CA GLU A 102 11.36 -10.73 -17.41
C GLU A 102 11.84 -10.26 -16.03
N VAL A 103 11.78 -8.94 -15.76
CA VAL A 103 12.14 -8.37 -14.45
C VAL A 103 11.16 -8.83 -13.38
N THR A 104 9.86 -8.78 -13.66
CA THR A 104 8.82 -9.12 -12.68
C THR A 104 8.74 -10.60 -12.32
N GLN A 105 9.21 -11.49 -13.19
CA GLN A 105 9.23 -12.93 -12.95
C GLN A 105 10.38 -13.32 -12.01
N GLU A 106 11.52 -12.66 -12.13
CA GLU A 106 12.65 -12.81 -11.22
C GLU A 106 12.35 -12.21 -9.84
N MET A 107 11.58 -11.11 -9.79
CA MET A 107 11.10 -10.49 -8.54
C MET A 107 9.92 -11.27 -7.93
N SER A 108 10.18 -12.47 -7.42
CA SER A 108 9.15 -13.30 -6.80
C SER A 108 8.62 -12.68 -5.46
N PRO A 109 7.33 -12.88 -5.10
CA PRO A 109 6.73 -12.29 -3.89
C PRO A 109 7.35 -12.74 -2.56
N GLY A 110 8.20 -13.78 -2.58
CA GLY A 110 8.89 -14.28 -1.40
C GLY A 110 10.17 -13.51 -1.06
N GLU A 111 10.77 -12.81 -2.03
CA GLU A 111 12.02 -12.06 -1.83
C GLU A 111 11.78 -10.55 -1.70
N VAL A 112 10.70 -10.05 -2.30
CA VAL A 112 10.38 -8.62 -2.32
C VAL A 112 8.89 -8.42 -2.04
N THR A 113 8.57 -7.52 -1.12
CA THR A 113 7.21 -7.06 -0.82
C THR A 113 7.07 -5.58 -1.16
N LEU A 114 5.83 -5.10 -1.37
CA LEU A 114 5.62 -3.69 -1.67
C LEU A 114 5.99 -2.81 -0.46
N GLU A 115 5.68 -3.27 0.74
CA GLU A 115 6.05 -2.63 2.00
C GLU A 115 7.58 -2.52 2.14
N GLY A 116 8.31 -3.60 1.86
CA GLY A 116 9.78 -3.57 1.84
C GLY A 116 10.32 -2.55 0.84
N LEU A 117 9.77 -2.49 -0.38
CA LEU A 117 10.15 -1.48 -1.38
C LEU A 117 9.87 -0.04 -0.91
N LEU A 118 8.82 0.17 -0.11
CA LEU A 118 8.50 1.48 0.46
C LEU A 118 9.49 1.90 1.56
N GLU A 119 10.12 0.97 2.24
CA GLU A 119 11.13 1.23 3.28
C GLU A 119 12.53 1.50 2.70
N LEU A 120 12.85 0.97 1.52
CA LEU A 120 14.14 1.18 0.84
C LEU A 120 14.31 2.61 0.31
N SER A 121 15.56 3.08 0.25
CA SER A 121 15.92 4.34 -0.43
C SER A 121 15.82 4.21 -1.96
N GLU A 122 15.81 5.33 -2.69
CA GLU A 122 15.73 5.31 -4.16
C GLU A 122 16.93 4.57 -4.78
N GLU A 123 18.12 4.71 -4.20
CA GLU A 123 19.34 4.01 -4.61
C GLU A 123 19.21 2.50 -4.37
N GLN A 124 18.72 2.09 -3.21
CA GLN A 124 18.55 0.68 -2.86
C GLN A 124 17.52 -0.01 -3.76
N VAL A 125 16.43 0.69 -4.12
CA VAL A 125 15.44 0.18 -5.08
C VAL A 125 16.08 -0.01 -6.45
N CYS A 126 16.90 0.94 -6.92
CA CYS A 126 17.63 0.81 -8.18
C CYS A 126 18.56 -0.41 -8.16
N GLU A 127 19.38 -0.57 -7.12
CA GLU A 127 20.30 -1.70 -6.99
C GLU A 127 19.54 -3.04 -6.97
N LEU A 128 18.42 -3.10 -6.24
CA LEU A 128 17.57 -4.28 -6.18
C LEU A 128 17.01 -4.62 -7.58
N LEU A 129 16.47 -3.63 -8.30
CA LEU A 129 15.91 -3.83 -9.63
C LEU A 129 16.96 -4.23 -10.67
N GLN A 130 18.15 -3.65 -10.60
CA GLN A 130 19.26 -3.99 -11.47
C GLN A 130 19.74 -5.43 -11.26
N LYS A 131 19.70 -5.95 -10.03
CA LYS A 131 19.98 -7.39 -9.76
C LYS A 131 19.02 -8.31 -10.51
N PHE A 132 17.79 -7.87 -10.72
CA PHE A 132 16.77 -8.58 -11.50
C PHE A 132 16.75 -8.20 -12.99
N GLY A 133 17.77 -7.47 -13.48
CA GLY A 133 17.92 -7.13 -14.90
C GLY A 133 17.07 -5.94 -15.39
N ALA A 134 16.56 -5.11 -14.47
CA ALA A 134 15.88 -3.86 -14.84
C ALA A 134 16.88 -2.82 -15.38
N ASN A 135 16.42 -2.01 -16.34
CA ASN A 135 17.19 -0.88 -16.85
C ASN A 135 16.96 0.39 -16.01
N GLU A 136 17.75 1.45 -16.27
CA GLU A 136 17.64 2.73 -15.55
C GLU A 136 16.26 3.38 -15.67
N GLU A 137 15.61 3.27 -16.83
CA GLU A 137 14.26 3.83 -17.04
C GLU A 137 13.19 3.10 -16.22
N GLU A 138 13.30 1.78 -16.08
CA GLU A 138 12.45 0.95 -15.23
C GLU A 138 12.67 1.30 -13.76
N CYS A 139 13.92 1.47 -13.34
CA CYS A 139 14.27 1.90 -11.98
C CYS A 139 13.70 3.29 -11.67
N ALA A 140 13.88 4.26 -12.58
CA ALA A 140 13.37 5.61 -12.42
C ALA A 140 11.83 5.65 -12.35
N ARG A 141 11.14 4.88 -13.20
CA ARG A 141 9.67 4.78 -13.17
C ARG A 141 9.17 4.15 -11.88
N LEU A 142 9.81 3.07 -11.41
CA LEU A 142 9.42 2.44 -10.15
C LEU A 142 9.66 3.38 -8.98
N ASN A 143 10.83 4.02 -8.88
CA ASN A 143 11.14 4.98 -7.82
C ASN A 143 10.17 6.15 -7.80
N ALA A 144 9.86 6.75 -8.95
CA ALA A 144 8.88 7.83 -9.03
C ALA A 144 7.49 7.37 -8.55
N SER A 145 7.08 6.15 -8.92
CA SER A 145 5.80 5.57 -8.50
C SER A 145 5.76 5.24 -7.01
N LEU A 146 6.85 4.68 -6.46
CA LEU A 146 7.00 4.41 -5.04
C LEU A 146 7.02 5.70 -4.22
N SER A 147 7.75 6.73 -4.66
CA SER A 147 7.74 8.04 -4.01
C SER A 147 6.36 8.70 -4.02
N CYS A 148 5.56 8.51 -5.09
CA CYS A 148 4.15 8.90 -5.09
C CYS A 148 3.32 8.08 -4.08
N LEU A 149 3.51 6.77 -4.03
CA LEU A 149 2.80 5.87 -3.12
C LEU A 149 3.14 6.15 -1.65
N ARG A 150 4.41 6.37 -1.31
CA ARG A 150 4.86 6.77 0.04
C ARG A 150 4.12 8.02 0.50
N LYS A 151 4.07 9.06 -0.34
CA LYS A 151 3.35 10.31 -0.03
C LYS A 151 1.85 10.06 0.17
N ALA A 152 1.22 9.28 -0.72
CA ALA A 152 -0.20 8.95 -0.59
C ALA A 152 -0.50 8.15 0.69
N HIS A 153 0.36 7.20 1.03
CA HIS A 153 0.24 6.36 2.21
C HIS A 153 0.44 7.18 3.50
N GLN A 154 1.46 8.05 3.56
CA GLN A 154 1.69 8.97 4.68
C GLN A 154 0.56 9.98 4.87
N LEU A 155 -0.08 10.44 3.78
CA LEU A 155 -1.25 11.32 3.86
C LEU A 155 -2.53 10.57 4.29
N GLY A 156 -2.62 9.27 4.00
CA GLY A 156 -3.69 8.39 4.45
C GLY A 156 -3.56 7.98 5.93
N GLU A 157 -2.32 7.92 6.43
CA GLU A 157 -2.00 7.89 7.86
C GLU A 157 -2.02 9.32 8.41
N GLY A 158 -3.22 9.90 8.59
CA GLY A 158 -3.35 11.12 9.42
C GLY A 158 -2.57 10.94 10.73
N PRO A 159 -1.93 11.99 11.27
CA PRO A 159 -0.91 11.87 12.30
C PRO A 159 -1.43 10.95 13.40
N ARG A 160 -0.80 9.77 13.54
CA ARG A 160 -1.08 8.86 14.65
C ARG A 160 -0.87 9.70 15.90
N ARG A 161 -1.96 10.16 16.52
CA ARG A 161 -1.93 10.77 17.83
C ARG A 161 -1.47 9.67 18.77
N ASN A 162 -0.16 9.58 18.95
CA ASN A 162 0.42 9.02 20.17
C ASN A 162 -0.11 9.87 21.31
N THR A 163 -1.29 9.53 21.83
CA THR A 163 -1.69 9.93 23.18
C THR A 163 -0.87 9.09 24.17
N GLN A 164 0.43 9.36 24.20
CA GLN A 164 1.27 9.18 25.37
C GLN A 164 1.72 10.57 25.80
N ILE A 165 0.77 11.35 26.32
CA ILE A 165 1.10 12.40 27.29
C ILE A 165 0.61 11.87 28.63
N SER A 166 1.51 11.11 29.27
CA SER A 166 1.83 11.24 30.69
C SER A 166 0.65 11.53 31.63
N SER A 167 -0.15 10.51 31.97
CA SER A 167 -0.82 10.51 33.27
C SER A 167 0.25 10.23 34.33
N HIS A 168 0.95 11.29 34.74
CA HIS A 168 1.82 11.26 35.90
C HIS A 168 1.28 12.24 36.94
N ARG A 169 0.60 11.65 37.93
CA ARG A 169 0.51 12.07 39.33
C ARG A 169 0.33 13.58 39.60
N TYR A 170 -0.91 13.96 39.85
CA TYR A 170 -1.19 14.78 41.04
C TYR A 170 -2.03 13.94 42.00
N THR A 171 -1.32 13.24 42.88
CA THR A 171 -1.90 12.69 44.10
C THR A 171 -2.38 13.85 44.96
N HIS A 172 -3.65 13.77 45.34
CA HIS A 172 -4.27 14.37 46.51
C HIS A 172 -3.27 14.81 47.61
N TYR A 173 -3.32 16.09 47.98
CA TYR A 173 -3.12 16.48 49.37
C TYR A 173 -4.40 17.17 49.83
N HIS A 174 -5.21 16.40 50.55
CA HIS A 174 -6.29 16.90 51.39
C HIS A 174 -5.71 17.09 52.80
N SER A 175 -5.89 18.30 53.34
CA SER A 175 -6.08 18.66 54.76
C SER A 175 -5.18 18.05 55.85
N ASN A 176 -4.47 18.91 56.59
CA ASN A 176 -4.69 19.21 58.02
C ASN A 176 -3.42 19.77 58.68
N ILE A 177 -3.44 21.06 59.04
CA ILE A 177 -3.28 21.66 60.39
C ILE A 177 -3.50 23.17 60.24
#